data_AF-A0AAU8JLI8-F1
#
_entry.id   AF-A0AAU8JLI8-F1
#
_cell.length_a   1.000
_cell.length_b   1.000
_cell.length_c   1.000
_cell.angle_alpha   90.00
_cell.angle_beta   90.00
_cell.angle_gamma   90.00
#
_symmetry.space_group_name_H-M   'P 1'
#
loop_
_entity.id
_entity.type
_entity.pdbx_description
1 polymer ?
#
loop_
_entity_poly.entity_id
_entity_poly.type
_entity_poly.pdbx_seq_one_letter_code
_entity_poly.pdbx_strand_id
1 'polypeptide(L)' 'MPIDPKSYLYLGGACIAGIAAVGSVFELSSGTPQLGTAITSVILTLSVPLGGFLFVAAIRNAQGN' A
#
# COMPACT_ATOMS: atom_id res chain seq x y z
N MET A 1 4.53 10.68 -23.67
CA MET A 1 3.32 10.11 -23.06
C MET A 1 2.87 11.09 -21.99
N PRO A 2 1.74 11.78 -22.14
CA PRO A 2 1.26 12.69 -21.11
C PRO A 2 1.01 11.90 -19.83
N ILE A 3 1.54 12.39 -18.72
CA ILE A 3 1.38 11.77 -17.40
C ILE A 3 -0.05 12.08 -16.97
N ASP A 4 -0.91 11.07 -16.95
CA ASP A 4 -2.26 11.22 -16.41
C ASP A 4 -2.17 11.42 -14.89
N PRO A 5 -2.54 12.58 -14.33
CA PRO A 5 -2.35 12.89 -12.91
C PRO A 5 -2.99 11.85 -11.98
N LYS A 6 -4.05 11.19 -12.45
CA LYS A 6 -4.76 10.12 -11.75
C LYS A 6 -3.90 8.86 -11.61
N SER A 7 -3.12 8.49 -12.63
CA SER A 7 -2.19 7.34 -12.56
C SER A 7 -1.13 7.55 -11.47
N TYR A 8 -0.62 8.78 -11.33
CA TYR A 8 0.37 9.10 -10.31
C TYR A 8 -0.21 9.05 -8.89
N LEU A 9 -1.48 9.44 -8.74
CA LEU A 9 -2.21 9.33 -7.46
C LEU A 9 -2.40 7.87 -7.05
N TYR A 10 -2.87 7.01 -7.97
CA TYR A 10 -3.07 5.58 -7.70
C TYR A 10 -1.75 4.86 -7.43
N LEU A 11 -0.71 5.14 -8.22
CA LEU A 11 0.62 4.55 -8.04
C LEU A 11 1.29 5.04 -6.74
N GLY A 12 1.19 6.33 -6.44
CA GLY A 12 1.69 6.91 -5.19
C GLY A 12 1.03 6.30 -3.96
N GLY A 13 -0.31 6.14 -4.01
CA GLY A 13 -1.06 5.46 -2.96
C GLY A 13 -0.66 3.99 -2.80
N ALA A 14 -0.45 3.25 -3.90
CA ALA A 14 0.03 1.88 -3.87
C ALA A 14 1.44 1.78 -3.24
N CYS A 15 2.32 2.74 -3.52
CA CYS A 15 3.65 2.82 -2.91
C CYS A 15 3.58 3.02 -1.40
N ILE A 16 2.75 3.96 -0.92
CA ILE A 16 2.58 4.22 0.52
C ILE A 16 2.03 2.97 1.22
N ALA A 17 1.02 2.32 0.63
CA ALA A 17 0.47 1.07 1.16
C ALA A 17 1.52 -0.05 1.22
N GLY A 18 2.39 -0.15 0.21
CA GLY A 18 3.52 -1.08 0.19
C GLY A 18 4.51 -0.82 1.33
N ILE A 19 4.92 0.44 1.54
CA ILE A 19 5.83 0.83 2.63
C ILE A 19 5.19 0.49 4.00
N ALA A 20 3.92 0.81 4.18
CA ALA A 20 3.18 0.53 5.42
C ALA A 20 3.06 -0.99 5.70
N ALA A 21 2.83 -1.79 4.66
CA ALA A 21 2.77 -3.25 4.78
C ALA A 21 4.14 -3.83 5.19
N VAL A 22 5.23 -3.44 4.52
CA VAL A 22 6.59 -3.95 4.85
C VAL A 22 7.00 -3.57 6.27
N GLY A 23 6.76 -2.32 6.68
CA GLY A 23 7.05 -1.86 8.04
C GLY A 23 6.23 -2.62 9.10
N SER A 24 4.95 -2.88 8.83
CA SER A 24 4.08 -3.63 9.74
C SER A 24 4.50 -5.10 9.89
N VAL A 25 4.94 -5.74 8.80
CA VAL A 25 5.49 -7.11 8.86
C VAL A 25 6.77 -7.15 9.67
N PHE A 26 7.69 -6.19 9.50
CA PHE A 26 8.92 -6.11 10.28
C PHE A 26 8.65 -5.88 11.77
N GLU A 27 7.74 -4.95 12.10
CA GLU A 27 7.32 -4.67 13.47
C GLU A 27 6.66 -5.88 14.15
N LEU A 28 5.79 -6.61 13.45
CA LEU A 28 5.18 -7.83 13.99
C LEU A 28 6.21 -8.96 14.14
N SER A 29 7.16 -9.05 13.22
CA SER A 29 8.19 -10.09 13.21
C SER A 29 9.29 -9.86 14.25
N SER A 30 9.46 -8.63 14.74
CA SER A 30 10.45 -8.29 15.79
C SER A 30 10.09 -8.84 17.17
N GLY A 31 8.84 -9.30 17.36
CA GLY A 31 8.32 -9.85 18.62
C GLY A 31 7.95 -8.80 19.68
N THR A 32 8.32 -7.52 19.48
CA THR A 32 8.01 -6.41 20.39
C THR A 32 7.47 -5.20 19.62
N PRO A 33 6.26 -5.28 19.04
CA PRO A 33 5.70 -4.20 18.23
C PRO A 33 5.48 -2.94 19.08
N GLN A 34 6.05 -1.82 18.65
CA GLN A 34 6.01 -0.54 19.37
C GLN A 34 4.62 0.09 19.35
N LEU A 35 3.91 -0.08 18.23
CA LEU A 35 2.51 0.35 18.07
C LEU A 35 1.52 -0.66 18.69
N GLY A 36 2.01 -1.81 19.15
CA GLY A 36 1.23 -2.94 19.63
C GLY A 36 0.70 -3.83 18.50
N THR A 37 0.58 -5.13 18.78
CA THR A 37 0.19 -6.16 17.80
C THR A 37 -1.16 -5.87 17.14
N ALA A 38 -2.13 -5.35 17.91
CA ALA A 38 -3.48 -5.07 17.42
C ALA A 38 -3.48 -3.96 16.36
N ILE A 39 -2.78 -2.84 16.60
CA ILE A 39 -2.76 -1.71 15.66
C ILE A 39 -1.96 -2.09 14.42
N THR A 40 -0.76 -2.67 14.58
CA THR A 40 0.10 -3.05 13.46
C THR A 40 -0.56 -4.10 12.55
N SER A 41 -1.30 -5.06 13.12
CA SER A 41 -2.03 -6.06 12.33
C SER A 41 -3.22 -5.45 11.56
N VAL A 42 -3.92 -4.48 12.14
CA VAL A 42 -4.98 -3.74 11.42
C VAL A 42 -4.40 -2.94 10.25
N ILE A 43 -3.30 -2.22 10.46
CA ILE A 43 -2.61 -1.47 9.39
C ILE A 43 -2.18 -2.42 8.27
N LEU A 44 -1.58 -3.57 8.60
CA LEU A 44 -1.17 -4.57 7.62
C LEU A 44 -2.37 -5.12 6.85
N THR A 45 -3.43 -5.51 7.56
CA THR A 45 -4.64 -6.09 6.96
C THR A 45 -5.35 -5.12 6.03
N LEU A 46 -5.30 -3.80 6.32
CA LEU A 46 -5.85 -2.78 5.44
C LEU A 46 -4.90 -2.43 4.28
N SER A 47 -3.60 -2.35 4.53
CA SER A 47 -2.60 -1.93 3.54
C SER A 47 -2.43 -2.93 2.40
N VAL A 48 -2.51 -4.23 2.68
CA VAL A 48 -2.40 -5.29 1.66
C VAL A 48 -3.50 -5.18 0.59
N PRO A 49 -4.81 -5.18 0.93
CA PRO A 49 -5.87 -5.04 -0.06
C PRO A 49 -5.93 -3.65 -0.69
N LEU A 50 -5.67 -2.57 0.07
CA LEU A 50 -5.59 -1.22 -0.51
C LEU A 50 -4.48 -1.10 -1.53
N GLY A 51 -3.28 -1.62 -1.23
CA GLY A 51 -2.14 -1.62 -2.13
C GLY A 51 -2.44 -2.39 -3.42
N GLY A 52 -2.99 -3.60 -3.30
CA GLY A 52 -3.40 -4.39 -4.46
C GLY A 52 -4.47 -3.69 -5.31
N PHE A 53 -5.49 -3.12 -4.67
CA PHE A 53 -6.56 -2.39 -5.37
C PHE A 53 -6.03 -1.15 -6.09
N LEU A 54 -5.23 -0.32 -5.42
CA LEU A 54 -4.64 0.90 -5.98
C LEU A 54 -3.68 0.57 -7.13
N PHE A 55 -2.90 -0.51 -6.99
CA PHE A 55 -2.00 -0.97 -8.04
C PHE A 55 -2.74 -1.46 -9.29
N VAL A 56 -3.80 -2.28 -9.11
CA VAL A 56 -4.65 -2.72 -10.24
C VAL A 56 -5.36 -1.53 -10.90
N ALA A 57 -5.86 -0.58 -10.10
CA ALA A 57 -6.47 0.64 -10.61
C ALA A 57 -5.45 1.49 -11.41
N ALA A 58 -4.21 1.60 -10.92
CA ALA A 58 -3.12 2.29 -11.63
C ALA A 58 -2.80 1.62 -12.97
N ILE A 59 -2.70 0.29 -13.01
CA ILE A 59 -2.47 -0.47 -14.26
C ILE A 59 -3.61 -0.24 -15.25
N ARG A 60 -4.85 -0.39 -14.80
CA ARG A 60 -6.03 -0.19 -15.67
C ARG A 60 -6.10 1.22 -16.24
N ASN A 61 -5.76 2.22 -15.42
CA ASN A 61 -5.71 3.62 -15.87
C ASN A 61 -4.58 3.84 -16.87
N ALA A 62 -3.42 3.20 -16.68
CA ALA A 62 -2.28 3.30 -17.61
C ALA A 62 -2.48 2.56 -18.94
N GLN A 63 -3.28 1.48 -18.96
CA GLN A 63 -3.57 0.68 -20.17
C GLN A 63 -4.67 1.29 -21.05
N GLY A 64 -5.55 2.15 -20.49
CA GLY A 64 -6.64 2.81 -21.20
C GLY A 64 -6.30 4.16 -21.84
N ASN A 65 -5.01 4.53 -21.89
CA ASN A 65 -4.45 5.74 -22.51
C ASN A 65 -3.49 5.36 -23.63
#